data_AF-A0A9E5UUP5-F1
#
_entry.id   AF-A0A9E5UUP5-F1
#
_cell.length_a   1.000
_cell.length_b   1.000
_cell.length_c   1.000
_cell.angle_alpha   90.00
_cell.angle_beta   90.00
_cell.angle_gamma   90.00
#
_symmetry.space_group_name_H-M   'P 1'
#
loop_
_entity.id
_entity.type
_entity.pdbx_description
1 polymer ?
#
loop_
_entity_poly.entity_id
_entity_poly.type
_entity_poly.pdbx_seq_one_letter_code
_entity_poly.pdbx_strand_id
1 'polypeptide(L)'
;MFDQLKKWLGNAPSRPPTGPEPLTAEHVDFNLRVYWTKMTLNWNAEQRAAARQQAQTRVQAPDFQDNLMAKQYNLPLEGIPETAHSGASLLALLAVLDALETFNQESE
;
A
#
# COMPACT_ATOMS: atom_id res chain seq x y z
N MET A 1 40.50 -7.22 -35.10
CA MET A 1 40.51 -5.94 -34.35
C MET A 1 39.37 -5.81 -33.32
N PHE A 2 38.27 -6.58 -33.44
CA PHE A 2 37.15 -6.56 -32.47
C PHE A 2 37.28 -7.54 -31.28
N ASP A 3 38.17 -8.55 -31.34
CA ASP A 3 38.31 -9.55 -30.25
C ASP A 3 39.04 -9.02 -29.00
N GLN A 4 39.89 -8.00 -29.15
CA GLN A 4 40.62 -7.43 -28.00
C GLN A 4 39.71 -6.57 -27.11
N LEU A 5 38.60 -6.04 -27.64
CA LEU A 5 37.65 -5.24 -26.87
C LEU A 5 36.80 -6.10 -25.92
N LYS A 6 36.45 -7.33 -26.33
CA LYS A 6 35.69 -8.28 -25.48
C LYS A 6 36.49 -8.76 -24.27
N LYS A 7 37.81 -8.91 -24.40
CA LYS A 7 38.69 -9.28 -23.29
C LYS A 7 38.81 -8.20 -22.21
N TRP A 8 38.62 -6.93 -22.58
CA TRP A 8 38.71 -5.81 -21.63
C TRP A 8 37.38 -5.58 -20.87
N LEU A 9 36.24 -5.87 -21.50
CA LEU A 9 34.91 -5.76 -20.86
C LEU A 9 34.56 -6.96 -19.96
N GLY A 10 35.22 -8.12 -20.14
CA GLY A 10 34.91 -9.35 -19.41
C GLY A 10 35.48 -9.47 -18.00
N ASN A 11 36.20 -8.45 -17.49
CA ASN A 11 36.97 -8.54 -16.25
C ASN A 11 36.66 -7.41 -15.24
N ALA A 12 35.52 -6.72 -15.39
CA ALA A 12 35.04 -5.86 -14.30
C ALA A 12 34.61 -6.76 -13.13
N PRO A 13 35.15 -6.57 -11.91
CA PRO A 13 34.64 -7.30 -10.75
C PRO A 13 33.14 -7.00 -10.65
N SER A 14 32.31 -8.04 -10.72
CA SER A 14 30.89 -7.92 -10.46
C SER A 14 30.74 -7.31 -9.07
N ARG A 15 30.21 -6.08 -8.99
CA ARG A 15 29.81 -5.51 -7.70
C ARG A 15 28.90 -6.56 -7.06
N PRO A 16 29.18 -7.01 -5.82
CA PRO A 16 28.25 -7.91 -5.14
C PRO A 16 26.89 -7.23 -5.16
N PRO A 17 25.80 -7.94 -5.49
CA PRO A 17 24.49 -7.34 -5.46
C PRO A 17 24.32 -6.69 -4.09
N THR A 18 24.14 -5.37 -4.08
CA THR A 18 23.73 -4.66 -2.86
C THR A 18 22.47 -5.38 -2.39
N GLY A 19 22.50 -5.89 -1.16
CA GLY A 19 21.35 -6.57 -0.58
C GLY A 19 20.09 -5.69 -0.71
N PRO A 20 18.89 -6.28 -0.63
CA PRO A 20 17.66 -5.53 -0.77
C PRO A 20 17.68 -4.33 0.18
N GLU A 21 17.36 -3.15 -0.36
CA GLU A 21 17.24 -1.94 0.43
C GLU A 21 16.19 -2.16 1.54
N PRO A 22 16.42 -1.69 2.78
CA PRO A 22 15.44 -1.82 3.85
C PRO A 22 14.10 -1.18 3.44
N LEU A 23 12.99 -1.86 3.72
CA LEU A 23 11.66 -1.29 3.52
C LEU A 23 11.46 -0.07 4.43
N THR A 24 11.37 1.11 3.82
CA THR A 24 11.07 2.36 4.53
C THR A 24 9.57 2.50 4.77
N ALA A 25 9.17 3.35 5.70
CA ALA A 25 7.76 3.66 5.96
C ALA A 25 7.06 4.21 4.70
N GLU A 26 7.76 5.01 3.89
CA GLU A 26 7.26 5.55 2.63
C GLU A 26 6.97 4.46 1.60
N HIS A 27 7.87 3.46 1.48
CA HIS A 27 7.62 2.30 0.62
C HIS A 27 6.40 1.49 1.08
N VAL A 28 6.21 1.37 2.40
CA VAL A 28 5.03 0.70 2.97
C VAL A 28 3.75 1.47 2.65
N ASP A 29 3.70 2.78 2.94
CA ASP A 29 2.54 3.62 2.67
C ASP A 29 2.16 3.59 1.18
N PHE A 30 3.14 3.77 0.28
CA PHE A 30 2.93 3.69 -1.16
C PHE A 30 2.31 2.36 -1.58
N ASN A 31 2.87 1.23 -1.13
CA ASN A 31 2.36 -0.09 -1.49
C ASN A 31 0.94 -0.33 -0.94
N LEU A 32 0.64 0.16 0.26
CA LEU A 32 -0.68 0.07 0.86
C LEU A 32 -1.71 0.92 0.10
N ARG A 33 -1.36 2.13 -0.33
CA ARG A 33 -2.22 2.96 -1.17
C ARG A 33 -2.48 2.28 -2.51
N VAL A 34 -1.46 1.74 -3.18
CA VAL A 34 -1.63 1.00 -4.44
C VAL A 34 -2.54 -0.21 -4.26
N TYR A 35 -2.36 -0.97 -3.17
CA TYR A 35 -3.22 -2.09 -2.82
C TYR A 35 -4.67 -1.64 -2.66
N TRP A 36 -4.91 -0.62 -1.83
CA TRP A 36 -6.26 -0.14 -1.55
C TRP A 36 -6.94 0.47 -2.76
N THR A 37 -6.24 1.27 -3.56
CA THR A 37 -6.78 1.80 -4.82
C THR A 37 -7.27 0.68 -5.73
N LYS A 38 -6.48 -0.38 -5.91
CA LYS A 38 -6.89 -1.53 -6.74
C LYS A 38 -8.16 -2.21 -6.22
N MET A 39 -8.29 -2.32 -4.90
CA MET A 39 -9.47 -2.92 -4.27
C MET A 39 -10.70 -2.01 -4.41
N THR A 40 -10.57 -0.72 -4.06
CA THR A 40 -11.68 0.22 -3.91
C THR A 40 -12.22 0.74 -5.24
N LEU A 41 -11.45 0.63 -6.34
CA LEU A 41 -11.91 0.98 -7.69
C LEU A 41 -13.11 0.12 -8.15
N ASN A 42 -13.19 -1.12 -7.69
CA ASN A 42 -14.29 -2.03 -8.05
C ASN A 42 -15.46 -1.96 -7.06
N TRP A 43 -15.37 -1.11 -6.05
CA TRP A 43 -16.43 -0.95 -5.06
C TRP A 43 -17.51 0.01 -5.55
N ASN A 44 -18.74 -0.24 -5.13
CA ASN A 44 -19.83 0.73 -5.24
C ASN A 44 -19.74 1.79 -4.11
N ALA A 45 -20.63 2.78 -4.14
CA ALA A 45 -20.65 3.85 -3.14
C ALA A 45 -20.92 3.35 -1.72
N GLU A 46 -21.82 2.37 -1.56
CA GLU A 46 -22.18 1.79 -0.26
C GLU A 46 -21.00 1.04 0.38
N GLN A 47 -20.28 0.25 -0.43
CA GLN A 47 -19.07 -0.45 0.00
C GLN A 47 -17.98 0.52 0.45
N ARG A 48 -17.75 1.60 -0.32
CA ARG A 48 -16.80 2.66 0.07
C ARG A 48 -17.21 3.36 1.36
N ALA A 49 -18.49 3.68 1.53
CA ALA A 49 -19.01 4.32 2.74
C ALA A 49 -18.88 3.41 3.97
N ALA A 50 -19.26 2.13 3.85
CA ALA A 50 -19.13 1.15 4.91
C ALA A 50 -17.66 0.96 5.34
N ALA A 51 -16.75 0.83 4.37
CA ALA A 51 -15.31 0.72 4.64
C ALA A 51 -14.76 1.96 5.34
N ARG A 52 -15.15 3.16 4.89
CA ARG A 52 -14.77 4.42 5.54
C ARG A 52 -15.23 4.44 6.99
N GLN A 53 -16.50 4.15 7.24
CA GLN A 53 -17.07 4.17 8.59
C GLN A 53 -16.34 3.21 9.54
N GLN A 54 -16.10 1.97 9.10
CA GLN A 54 -15.40 0.97 9.92
C GLN A 54 -13.94 1.38 10.20
N ALA A 55 -13.21 1.82 9.17
CA ALA A 55 -11.83 2.26 9.31
C ALA A 55 -11.71 3.49 10.23
N GLN A 56 -12.57 4.50 10.04
CA GLN A 56 -12.62 5.70 10.91
C GLN A 56 -12.90 5.32 12.37
N THR A 57 -13.89 4.47 12.60
CA THR A 57 -14.22 4.00 13.96
C THR A 57 -13.01 3.38 14.64
N ARG A 58 -12.23 2.57 13.90
CA ARG A 58 -11.05 1.93 14.48
C ARG A 58 -9.89 2.89 14.69
N VAL A 59 -9.64 3.81 13.76
CA VAL A 59 -8.57 4.81 13.85
C VAL A 59 -8.81 5.81 14.99
N GLN A 60 -10.08 6.11 15.30
CA GLN A 60 -10.47 7.01 16.39
C GLN A 60 -10.51 6.33 17.77
N ALA A 61 -10.36 5.00 17.83
CA ALA A 61 -10.39 4.28 19.08
C ALA A 61 -9.14 4.62 19.94
N PRO A 62 -9.25 4.76 21.28
CA PRO A 62 -8.12 5.12 22.13
C PRO A 62 -6.95 4.12 22.12
N ASP A 63 -7.23 2.86 21.75
CA ASP A 63 -6.25 1.78 21.63
C ASP A 63 -5.64 1.68 20.22
N PHE A 64 -5.98 2.62 19.32
CA PHE A 64 -5.40 2.64 17.99
C PHE A 64 -3.91 2.93 18.03
N GLN A 65 -3.18 2.08 17.33
CA GLN A 65 -1.75 2.19 17.07
C GLN A 65 -1.52 2.35 15.57
N ASP A 66 -0.85 3.44 15.20
CA ASP A 66 -0.23 3.63 13.89
C ASP A 66 1.03 2.75 13.77
N ASN A 67 0.80 1.45 13.65
CA ASN A 67 1.83 0.48 13.43
C ASN A 67 1.96 0.19 11.94
N LEU A 68 3.20 0.00 11.46
CA LEU A 68 3.44 -0.27 10.04
C LEU A 68 2.95 -1.66 9.62
N MET A 69 3.26 -2.70 10.41
CA MET A 69 3.18 -4.10 9.97
C MET A 69 2.29 -5.02 10.83
N ALA A 70 1.95 -4.64 12.06
CA ALA A 70 1.22 -5.50 12.99
C ALA A 70 -0.26 -5.63 12.59
N LYS A 71 -0.61 -6.78 12.02
CA LYS A 71 -1.95 -7.11 11.53
C LYS A 71 -2.88 -7.45 12.69
N GLN A 72 -3.51 -6.43 13.28
CA GLN A 72 -4.34 -6.58 14.48
C GLN A 72 -5.75 -6.00 14.34
N TYR A 73 -6.07 -5.40 13.20
CA TYR A 73 -7.38 -4.79 12.96
C TYR A 73 -8.16 -5.56 11.91
N ASN A 74 -9.25 -6.19 12.31
CA ASN A 74 -10.15 -6.84 11.37
C ASN A 74 -11.17 -5.83 10.87
N LEU A 75 -11.30 -5.73 9.55
CA LEU A 75 -12.38 -5.01 8.89
C LEU A 75 -13.30 -6.04 8.23
N PRO A 76 -14.48 -6.34 8.80
CA PRO A 76 -15.45 -7.20 8.15
C PRO A 76 -16.06 -6.47 6.95
N LEU A 77 -15.35 -6.51 5.82
CA LEU A 77 -15.76 -5.94 4.55
C LEU A 77 -16.03 -7.05 3.56
N GLU A 78 -17.21 -6.99 2.94
CA GLU A 78 -17.61 -7.96 1.93
C GLU A 78 -16.68 -7.86 0.70
N GLY A 79 -16.25 -9.02 0.18
CA GLY A 79 -15.35 -9.07 -0.97
C GLY A 79 -13.88 -8.81 -0.66
N ILE A 80 -13.50 -8.61 0.61
CA ILE A 80 -12.11 -8.65 1.05
C ILE A 80 -11.85 -9.99 1.74
N PRO A 81 -10.83 -10.77 1.35
CA PRO A 81 -10.45 -11.96 2.11
C PRO A 81 -10.17 -11.56 3.57
N GLU A 82 -10.73 -12.30 4.52
CA GLU A 82 -10.56 -12.06 5.96
C GLU A 82 -9.07 -11.97 6.29
N THR A 83 -8.59 -10.74 6.44
CA THR A 83 -7.19 -10.47 6.74
C THR A 83 -7.15 -9.33 7.74
N ALA A 84 -6.49 -9.57 8.87
CA ALA A 84 -6.18 -8.51 9.79
C ALA A 84 -5.25 -7.49 9.11
N HIS A 85 -5.51 -6.21 9.33
CA HIS A 85 -4.80 -5.07 8.77
C HIS A 85 -3.92 -4.39 9.83
N SER A 86 -2.84 -3.74 9.37
CA SER A 86 -2.01 -2.88 10.21
C SER A 86 -2.61 -1.47 10.36
N GLY A 87 -2.10 -0.67 11.30
CA GLY A 87 -2.54 0.71 11.48
C GLY A 87 -2.31 1.56 10.23
N ALA A 88 -1.10 1.45 9.66
CA ALA A 88 -0.76 2.09 8.39
C ALA A 88 -1.69 1.65 7.24
N SER A 89 -2.14 0.39 7.23
CA SER A 89 -3.10 -0.09 6.22
C SER A 89 -4.45 0.60 6.36
N LEU A 90 -4.95 0.83 7.59
CA LEU A 90 -6.20 1.56 7.81
C LEU A 90 -6.09 3.03 7.41
N LEU A 91 -4.97 3.68 7.73
CA LEU A 91 -4.72 5.08 7.34
C LEU A 91 -4.62 5.23 5.83
N ALA A 92 -3.93 4.31 5.15
CA ALA A 92 -3.84 4.29 3.70
C ALA A 92 -5.21 4.07 3.04
N LEU A 93 -6.07 3.21 3.59
CA LEU A 93 -7.44 3.02 3.10
C LEU A 93 -8.23 4.33 3.14
N LEU A 94 -8.21 5.02 4.28
CA LEU A 94 -8.91 6.30 4.43
C LEU A 94 -8.42 7.34 3.42
N ALA A 95 -7.11 7.48 3.26
CA ALA A 95 -6.54 8.41 2.29
C ALA A 95 -6.95 8.10 0.84
N VAL A 96 -7.04 6.82 0.47
CA VAL A 96 -7.53 6.40 -0.86
C VAL A 96 -9.01 6.72 -1.04
N LEU A 97 -9.84 6.44 -0.03
CA LEU A 97 -11.27 6.73 -0.10
C LEU A 97 -11.54 8.23 -0.26
N ASP A 98 -10.78 9.07 0.47
CA ASP A 98 -10.87 10.53 0.36
C ASP A 98 -10.44 11.01 -1.04
N ALA A 99 -9.35 10.47 -1.59
CA ALA A 99 -8.92 10.79 -2.95
C ALA A 99 -9.96 10.39 -4.02
N LEU A 100 -10.60 9.22 -3.86
CA LEU A 100 -11.64 8.77 -4.80
C LEU A 100 -12.91 9.63 -4.71
N GLU A 101 -13.27 10.11 -3.52
CA GLU A 101 -14.39 11.02 -3.35
C GLU A 101 -14.14 12.36 -4.05
N THR A 102 -12.97 12.97 -3.84
CA THR A 102 -12.56 14.20 -4.54
C THR A 102 -12.56 13.99 -6.06
N PHE A 103 -11.98 12.89 -6.54
CA PHE A 103 -11.93 12.60 -7.98
C PHE A 103 -13.32 12.46 -8.61
N ASN A 104 -14.27 11.82 -7.91
CA ASN A 104 -15.63 11.66 -8.41
C ASN A 104 -16.38 13.01 -8.43
N GLN A 105 -16.16 13.89 -7.44
CA GLN A 105 -16.77 15.22 -7.40
C GLN A 105 -16.28 16.15 -8.51
N GLU A 106 -15.02 16.04 -8.92
CA GLU A 106 -14.45 16.84 -10.03
C GLU A 106 -14.88 16.33 -11.42
N SER A 107 -15.39 15.10 -11.49
CA SER A 107 -15.77 14.43 -12.74
C SER A 107 -17.27 14.57 -13.09
N GLU A 108 -18.06 15.18 -12.20
CA GLU A 108 -19.49 15.51 -12.38
C GLU A 108 -19.69 16.95 -12.88
#